data_AF-A0AAZ3S8K2-F1
#
_entry.id   AF-A0AAZ3S8K2-F1
#
_cell.length_a   1.000
_cell.length_b   1.000
_cell.length_c   1.000
_cell.angle_alpha   90.00
_cell.angle_beta   90.00
_cell.angle_gamma   90.00
#
_symmetry.space_group_name_H-M   'P 1'
#
loop_
_entity.id
_entity.type
_entity.pdbx_description
1 polymer ?
#
loop_
_entity_poly.entity_id
_entity_poly.type
_entity_poly.pdbx_seq_one_letter_code
_entity_poly.pdbx_strand_id
1 'polypeptide(L)'
;MRTRIRVILYSLLLLVLVVQVSRPVCVDVPSETEAVVGNPMKLTCISCMKREEVSAETRVDWYYISPDEEPIPIYLFDGHPRELEGPWQGRLVWNGSKDLQELSISILNVTMNDTGTYNCVVFRQFEFDSYSHSVTKTLVINLVVREEEIMMYVLLVFLTCWLLVEMVYCYRKISKSDEQAQDTATNYLAIPSGNKDNLGVPVTE
;
A
#
# COMPACT_ATOMS: atom_id res chain seq x y z
N MET A 1 36.27 -13.63 28.94
CA MET A 1 36.26 -13.65 27.45
C MET A 1 35.73 -14.96 26.86
N ARG A 2 36.29 -16.13 27.23
CA ARG A 2 36.00 -17.45 26.63
C ARG A 2 34.56 -17.96 26.77
N THR A 3 33.88 -17.64 27.86
CA THR A 3 32.47 -18.01 28.12
C THR A 3 31.49 -17.19 27.28
N ARG A 4 31.73 -15.88 27.10
CA ARG A 4 30.89 -15.03 26.23
C ARG A 4 30.96 -15.46 24.77
N ILE A 5 32.14 -15.84 24.27
CA ILE A 5 32.32 -16.33 22.90
C ILE A 5 31.58 -17.65 22.67
N ARG A 6 31.59 -18.56 23.64
CA ARG A 6 30.83 -19.83 23.55
C ARG A 6 29.32 -19.59 23.52
N VAL A 7 28.80 -18.69 24.36
CA VAL A 7 27.38 -18.34 24.37
C VAL A 7 26.94 -17.73 23.03
N ILE A 8 27.75 -16.83 22.46
CA ILE A 8 27.50 -16.24 21.14
C ILE A 8 27.54 -17.31 20.04
N LEU A 9 28.48 -18.26 20.12
CA LEU A 9 28.58 -19.36 19.15
C LEU A 9 27.36 -20.29 19.22
N TYR A 10 26.90 -20.63 20.43
CA TYR A 10 25.70 -21.44 20.61
C TYR A 10 24.44 -20.69 20.17
N SER A 11 24.33 -19.39 20.43
CA SER A 11 23.18 -18.59 19.95
C SER A 11 23.16 -18.48 18.43
N LEU A 12 24.32 -18.29 17.79
CA LEU A 12 24.46 -18.29 16.33
C LEU A 12 24.12 -19.66 15.72
N LEU A 13 24.59 -20.75 16.33
CA LEU A 13 24.28 -22.11 15.89
C LEU A 13 22.77 -22.40 15.98
N LEU A 14 22.13 -21.96 17.07
CA LEU A 14 20.70 -22.11 17.27
C LEU A 14 19.90 -21.25 16.29
N LEU A 15 20.37 -20.04 15.98
CA LEU A 15 19.79 -19.18 14.95
C LEU A 15 19.87 -19.82 13.56
N VAL A 16 21.02 -20.38 13.19
CA VAL A 16 21.21 -21.08 11.91
C VAL A 16 20.29 -22.31 11.80
N LEU A 17 20.14 -23.08 12.88
CA LEU A 17 19.22 -24.22 12.93
C LEU A 17 17.76 -23.81 12.75
N VAL A 18 17.33 -22.70 13.36
CA VAL A 18 15.96 -22.18 13.21
C VAL A 18 15.72 -21.67 11.77
N VAL A 19 16.70 -20.98 11.18
CA VAL A 19 16.61 -20.47 9.79
C VAL A 19 16.58 -21.60 8.76
N GLN A 20 17.17 -22.78 9.04
CA GLN A 20 17.08 -23.93 8.13
C GLN A 20 15.68 -24.58 8.06
N VAL A 21 14.78 -24.27 9.01
CA VAL A 21 13.43 -24.85 9.03
C VAL A 21 12.43 -24.03 8.23
N SER A 22 12.73 -22.77 7.89
CA SER A 22 11.87 -21.96 7.03
C SER A 22 12.02 -22.39 5.56
N ARG A 23 11.22 -23.35 5.12
CA ARG A 23 11.03 -23.64 3.69
C ARG A 23 10.05 -22.64 3.09
N PRO A 24 10.26 -22.17 1.85
CA PRO A 24 9.25 -21.41 1.14
C PRO A 24 7.99 -22.27 0.97
N VAL A 25 6.83 -21.68 1.20
CA VAL A 25 5.52 -22.34 1.07
C VAL A 25 4.71 -21.54 0.07
N CYS A 26 4.10 -22.23 -0.89
CA CYS A 26 3.12 -21.61 -1.77
C CYS A 26 1.80 -21.43 -1.00
N VAL A 27 1.23 -20.23 -1.08
CA VAL A 27 -0.06 -19.90 -0.48
C VAL A 27 -0.97 -19.32 -1.54
N ASP A 28 -2.19 -19.84 -1.62
CA ASP A 28 -3.24 -19.28 -2.48
C ASP A 28 -3.69 -17.93 -1.89
N VAL A 29 -3.24 -16.83 -2.49
CA VAL A 29 -3.63 -15.47 -2.12
C VAL A 29 -4.64 -14.92 -3.14
N PRO A 30 -5.76 -14.32 -2.69
CA PRO A 30 -6.72 -13.70 -3.60
C PRO A 30 -6.11 -12.48 -4.30
N SER A 31 -6.57 -12.19 -5.52
CA SER A 31 -6.17 -11.00 -6.25
C SER A 31 -6.72 -9.73 -5.60
N GLU A 32 -5.98 -8.63 -5.78
CA GLU A 32 -6.50 -7.29 -5.58
C GLU A 32 -7.69 -7.04 -6.53
N THR A 33 -8.71 -6.35 -6.02
CA THR A 33 -9.98 -6.09 -6.70
C THR A 33 -10.15 -4.65 -7.15
N GLU A 34 -9.22 -3.76 -6.78
CA GLU A 34 -9.29 -2.34 -7.11
C GLU A 34 -8.07 -1.94 -7.92
N ALA A 35 -8.30 -1.27 -9.04
CA ALA A 35 -7.25 -0.74 -9.89
C ALA A 35 -7.44 0.75 -10.12
N VAL A 36 -6.34 1.43 -10.38
CA VAL A 36 -6.30 2.86 -10.65
C VAL A 36 -6.14 3.11 -12.14
N VAL A 37 -6.95 4.02 -12.71
CA VAL A 37 -6.85 4.41 -14.13
C VAL A 37 -5.43 4.83 -14.48
N GLY A 38 -4.92 4.35 -15.61
CA GLY A 38 -3.59 4.66 -16.15
C GLY A 38 -2.45 3.82 -15.56
N ASN A 39 -2.61 3.27 -14.35
CA ASN A 39 -1.60 2.43 -13.72
C ASN A 39 -1.71 0.97 -14.19
N PRO A 40 -0.60 0.19 -14.19
CA PRO A 40 -0.67 -1.24 -14.47
C PRO A 40 -1.31 -1.98 -13.30
N MET A 41 -2.18 -2.93 -13.59
CA MET A 41 -2.82 -3.79 -12.60
C MET A 41 -2.39 -5.25 -12.79
N LYS A 42 -2.11 -5.96 -11.69
CA LYS A 42 -1.81 -7.39 -11.70
C LYS A 42 -3.03 -8.19 -11.24
N LEU A 43 -3.58 -9.00 -12.14
CA LEU A 43 -4.60 -9.99 -11.82
C LEU A 43 -3.90 -11.25 -11.30
N THR A 44 -3.94 -11.42 -9.98
CA THR A 44 -3.22 -12.50 -9.31
C THR A 44 -3.99 -13.80 -9.41
N CYS A 45 -3.39 -14.82 -10.03
CA CYS A 45 -3.94 -16.16 -10.09
C CYS A 45 -2.91 -17.15 -9.55
N ILE A 46 -3.11 -17.58 -8.30
CA ILE A 46 -2.23 -18.57 -7.66
C ILE A 46 -3.01 -19.86 -7.46
N SER A 47 -2.39 -20.96 -7.91
CA SER A 47 -2.90 -22.31 -7.69
C SER A 47 -1.76 -23.19 -7.22
N CYS A 48 -1.59 -23.26 -5.89
CA CYS A 48 -0.53 -24.06 -5.30
C CYS A 48 -0.76 -25.56 -5.54
N MET A 49 0.30 -26.27 -5.91
CA MET A 49 0.27 -27.74 -5.97
C MET A 49 0.28 -28.30 -4.56
N LYS A 50 -0.50 -29.36 -4.31
CA LYS A 50 -0.49 -30.04 -3.00
C LYS A 50 0.85 -30.68 -2.67
N ARG A 51 1.60 -31.10 -3.69
CA ARG A 51 2.94 -31.67 -3.57
C ARG A 51 3.81 -31.10 -4.69
N GLU A 52 4.90 -30.44 -4.32
CA GLU A 52 5.81 -29.76 -5.26
C GLU A 52 6.66 -30.73 -6.10
N GLU A 53 6.92 -31.93 -5.57
CA GLU A 53 7.75 -32.97 -6.22
C GLU A 53 7.08 -33.60 -7.46
N VAL A 54 5.78 -33.40 -7.65
CA VAL A 54 5.02 -34.01 -8.75
C VAL A 54 4.94 -33.04 -9.92
N SER A 55 5.47 -33.43 -11.08
CA SER A 55 5.32 -32.66 -12.32
C SER A 55 3.90 -32.77 -12.88
N ALA A 56 3.36 -31.65 -13.34
CA ALA A 56 2.06 -31.59 -13.99
C ALA A 56 2.13 -30.74 -15.26
N GLU A 57 1.47 -31.18 -16.32
CA GLU A 57 1.21 -30.36 -17.49
C GLU A 57 0.15 -29.32 -17.11
N THR A 58 0.49 -28.04 -17.22
CA THR A 58 -0.38 -26.93 -16.79
C THR A 58 -0.82 -26.12 -17.99
N ARG A 59 -2.15 -25.97 -18.13
CA ARG A 59 -2.80 -25.08 -19.08
C ARG A 59 -3.64 -24.06 -18.31
N VAL A 60 -3.63 -22.81 -18.75
CA VAL A 60 -4.39 -21.74 -18.13
C VAL A 60 -5.18 -20.98 -19.19
N ASP A 61 -6.49 -20.94 -19.01
CA ASP A 61 -7.39 -20.17 -19.85
C ASP A 61 -7.92 -18.99 -19.03
N TRP A 62 -7.65 -17.77 -19.51
CA TRP A 62 -8.19 -16.54 -18.92
C TRP A 62 -9.41 -16.08 -19.70
N TYR A 63 -10.47 -15.74 -18.98
CA TYR A 63 -11.71 -15.22 -19.54
C TYR A 63 -12.06 -13.88 -18.91
N TYR A 64 -12.64 -13.01 -19.72
CA TYR A 64 -13.38 -11.84 -19.27
C TYR A 64 -14.88 -12.12 -19.36
N ILE A 65 -15.61 -11.81 -18.30
CA ILE A 65 -17.05 -11.99 -18.21
C ILE A 65 -17.68 -10.63 -18.04
N SER A 66 -18.42 -10.22 -19.07
CA SER A 66 -19.34 -9.09 -18.98
C SER A 66 -20.59 -9.52 -18.20
N PRO A 67 -21.26 -8.63 -17.44
CA PRO A 67 -22.44 -8.98 -16.63
C PRO A 67 -23.57 -9.67 -17.42
N ASP A 68 -23.70 -9.37 -18.72
CA ASP A 68 -24.82 -9.79 -19.57
C ASP A 68 -24.39 -10.63 -20.79
N GLU A 69 -23.12 -11.01 -20.92
CA GLU A 69 -22.59 -11.70 -22.11
C GLU A 69 -21.87 -13.01 -21.77
N GLU A 70 -21.60 -13.82 -22.81
CA GLU A 70 -20.83 -15.05 -22.66
C GLU A 70 -19.35 -14.76 -22.31
N PRO A 71 -18.65 -15.68 -21.61
CA PRO A 71 -17.23 -15.53 -21.29
C PRO A 71 -16.36 -15.40 -22.53
N ILE A 72 -15.61 -14.31 -22.63
CA ILE A 72 -14.70 -14.03 -23.75
C ILE A 72 -13.28 -14.48 -23.36
N PRO A 73 -12.63 -15.37 -24.11
CA PRO A 73 -11.25 -15.77 -23.82
C PRO A 73 -10.27 -14.64 -24.17
N ILE A 74 -9.43 -14.24 -23.22
CA ILE A 74 -8.52 -13.08 -23.36
C ILE A 74 -7.04 -13.47 -23.38
N TYR A 75 -6.68 -14.59 -22.74
CA TYR A 75 -5.29 -15.04 -22.64
C TYR A 75 -5.23 -16.55 -22.47
N LEU A 76 -4.23 -17.18 -23.07
CA LEU A 76 -4.00 -18.63 -23.00
C LEU A 76 -2.54 -18.91 -22.67
N PHE A 77 -2.31 -19.71 -21.64
CA PHE A 77 -1.02 -20.36 -21.42
C PHE A 77 -1.15 -21.85 -21.72
N ASP A 78 -0.42 -22.29 -22.73
CA ASP A 78 -0.35 -23.71 -23.14
C ASP A 78 1.08 -24.01 -23.60
N GLY A 79 1.94 -24.33 -22.64
CA GLY A 79 3.40 -24.38 -22.78
C GLY A 79 4.07 -23.01 -22.99
N HIS A 80 3.42 -22.11 -23.72
CA HIS A 80 3.85 -20.74 -23.97
C HIS A 80 2.69 -19.76 -23.77
N PRO A 81 2.95 -18.54 -23.25
CA PRO A 81 1.93 -17.52 -23.09
C PRO A 81 1.51 -16.95 -24.46
N ARG A 82 0.21 -16.86 -24.70
CA ARG A 82 -0.39 -16.31 -25.91
C ARG A 82 -1.55 -15.39 -25.55
N GLU A 83 -1.47 -14.16 -26.02
CA GLU A 83 -2.59 -13.23 -25.98
C GLU A 83 -3.58 -13.57 -27.09
N LEU A 84 -4.87 -13.48 -26.79
CA LEU A 84 -5.94 -13.73 -27.76
C LEU A 84 -6.50 -12.42 -28.32
N GLU A 85 -7.20 -12.49 -29.46
CA GLU A 85 -7.81 -11.31 -30.05
C GLU A 85 -8.91 -10.73 -29.15
N GLY A 86 -8.91 -9.42 -28.96
CA GLY A 86 -9.88 -8.75 -28.10
C GLY A 86 -9.48 -7.30 -27.76
N PRO A 87 -10.28 -6.60 -26.95
CA PRO A 87 -10.04 -5.19 -26.60
C PRO A 87 -8.81 -4.99 -25.68
N TRP A 88 -8.22 -6.08 -25.18
CA TRP A 88 -7.01 -6.06 -24.37
C TRP A 88 -5.72 -6.27 -25.16
N GLN A 89 -5.81 -6.52 -26.48
CA GLN A 89 -4.66 -6.87 -27.31
C GLN A 89 -3.52 -5.84 -27.21
N GLY A 90 -2.31 -6.34 -26.93
CA GLY A 90 -1.11 -5.51 -26.73
C GLY A 90 -1.00 -4.87 -25.35
N ARG A 91 -1.94 -5.14 -24.43
CA ARG A 91 -1.93 -4.62 -23.05
C ARG A 91 -1.76 -5.73 -22.01
N LEU A 92 -1.95 -7.00 -22.36
CA LEU A 92 -1.79 -8.12 -21.41
C LEU A 92 -0.35 -8.64 -21.40
N VAL A 93 0.22 -8.73 -20.20
CA VAL A 93 1.58 -9.25 -19.97
C VAL A 93 1.50 -10.45 -19.05
N TRP A 94 2.18 -11.53 -19.42
CA TRP A 94 2.34 -12.70 -18.55
C TRP A 94 3.24 -12.36 -17.37
N ASN A 95 2.75 -12.60 -16.15
CA ASN A 95 3.48 -12.36 -14.90
C ASN A 95 3.44 -13.60 -13.98
N GLY A 96 3.48 -14.79 -14.59
CA GLY A 96 3.51 -16.07 -13.89
C GLY A 96 4.93 -16.53 -13.54
N SER A 97 5.01 -17.43 -12.57
CA SER A 97 6.25 -17.98 -12.06
C SER A 97 6.75 -19.17 -12.88
N LYS A 98 8.05 -19.48 -12.79
CA LYS A 98 8.69 -20.56 -13.56
C LYS A 98 8.20 -21.96 -13.18
N ASP A 99 7.83 -22.14 -11.92
CA ASP A 99 7.24 -23.36 -11.36
C ASP A 99 5.74 -23.49 -11.65
N LEU A 100 5.14 -22.54 -12.39
CA LEU A 100 3.74 -22.54 -12.81
C LEU A 100 2.75 -22.64 -11.64
N GLN A 101 3.15 -22.20 -10.44
CA GLN A 101 2.28 -22.06 -9.28
C GLN A 101 1.53 -20.72 -9.30
N GLU A 102 2.23 -19.67 -9.71
CA GLU A 102 1.66 -18.36 -10.01
C GLU A 102 1.43 -18.23 -11.52
N LEU A 103 0.21 -17.90 -11.89
CA LEU A 103 -0.31 -17.93 -13.26
C LEU A 103 -0.96 -16.58 -13.61
N SER A 104 -0.45 -15.52 -12.96
CA SER A 104 -0.95 -14.16 -12.99
C SER A 104 -0.69 -13.47 -14.33
N ILE A 105 -1.60 -12.59 -14.72
CA ILE A 105 -1.43 -11.67 -15.85
C ILE A 105 -1.49 -10.22 -15.37
N SER A 106 -0.86 -9.32 -16.10
CA SER A 106 -0.89 -7.89 -15.81
C SER A 106 -1.51 -7.13 -16.97
N ILE A 107 -2.46 -6.25 -16.67
CA ILE A 107 -3.08 -5.32 -17.61
C ILE A 107 -2.29 -4.01 -17.56
N LEU A 108 -1.71 -3.60 -18.69
CA LEU A 108 -1.03 -2.32 -18.84
C LEU A 108 -2.02 -1.21 -19.15
N ASN A 109 -1.77 -0.01 -18.61
CA ASN A 109 -2.57 1.20 -18.84
C ASN A 109 -4.06 0.92 -18.64
N VAL A 110 -4.46 0.65 -17.39
CA VAL A 110 -5.84 0.29 -17.06
C VAL A 110 -6.79 1.44 -17.37
N THR A 111 -7.95 1.10 -17.92
CA THR A 111 -9.01 2.03 -18.30
C THR A 111 -10.32 1.68 -17.58
N MET A 112 -11.27 2.61 -17.53
CA MET A 112 -12.58 2.35 -16.89
C MET A 112 -13.33 1.15 -17.50
N ASN A 113 -13.13 0.90 -18.79
CA ASN A 113 -13.75 -0.22 -19.53
C ASN A 113 -13.18 -1.59 -19.14
N ASP A 114 -12.05 -1.63 -18.41
CA ASP A 114 -11.48 -2.89 -17.92
C ASP A 114 -12.18 -3.38 -16.64
N THR A 115 -13.14 -2.61 -16.11
CA THR A 115 -13.99 -3.00 -14.97
C THR A 115 -14.87 -4.19 -15.36
N GLY A 116 -14.81 -5.26 -14.58
CA GLY A 116 -15.60 -6.46 -14.85
C GLY A 116 -15.09 -7.67 -14.07
N THR A 117 -15.56 -8.86 -14.47
CA THR A 117 -15.19 -10.12 -13.82
C THR A 117 -14.21 -10.89 -14.70
N TYR A 118 -13.09 -11.29 -14.12
CA TYR A 118 -12.04 -12.06 -14.78
C TYR A 118 -11.97 -13.46 -14.16
N ASN A 119 -11.97 -14.48 -15.01
CA ASN A 119 -11.83 -15.86 -14.59
C ASN A 119 -10.48 -16.41 -15.04
N CYS A 120 -9.73 -16.96 -14.09
CA CYS A 120 -8.55 -17.77 -14.34
C CYS A 120 -8.92 -19.25 -14.19
N VAL A 121 -8.96 -19.99 -15.29
CA VAL A 121 -9.25 -21.43 -15.31
C VAL A 121 -7.93 -22.18 -15.45
N VAL A 122 -7.49 -22.80 -14.36
CA VAL A 122 -6.24 -23.57 -14.30
C VAL A 122 -6.57 -25.04 -14.48
N PHE A 123 -6.14 -25.61 -15.59
CA PHE A 123 -6.18 -27.03 -15.85
C PHE A 123 -4.79 -27.64 -15.60
N ARG A 124 -4.74 -28.71 -14.80
CA ARG A 124 -3.53 -29.48 -14.59
C ARG A 124 -3.77 -30.95 -14.84
N GLN A 125 -2.90 -31.55 -15.65
CA GLN A 125 -2.84 -32.99 -15.85
C GLN A 125 -1.60 -33.54 -15.15
N PHE A 126 -1.83 -34.38 -14.15
CA PHE A 126 -0.79 -35.11 -13.42
C PHE A 126 -0.61 -36.47 -14.06
N GLU A 127 0.61 -36.76 -14.49
CA GLU A 127 0.99 -38.06 -15.03
C GLU A 127 1.72 -38.84 -13.94
N PHE A 128 1.17 -39.99 -13.53
CA PHE A 128 1.81 -40.94 -12.63
C PHE A 128 2.12 -42.23 -13.39
N ASP A 129 3.04 -43.06 -12.88
CA ASP A 129 3.50 -44.29 -13.55
C ASP A 129 2.36 -45.25 -13.97
N SER A 130 1.21 -45.22 -13.30
CA SER A 130 0.10 -46.16 -13.51
C SER A 130 -1.24 -45.53 -13.89
N TYR A 131 -1.39 -44.20 -13.78
CA TYR A 131 -2.61 -43.49 -14.12
C TYR A 131 -2.36 -42.00 -14.32
N SER A 132 -3.25 -41.34 -15.06
CA SER A 132 -3.29 -39.89 -15.19
C SER A 132 -4.49 -39.32 -14.45
N HIS A 133 -4.32 -38.13 -13.87
CA HIS A 133 -5.38 -37.44 -13.15
C HIS A 133 -5.41 -35.96 -13.55
N SER A 134 -6.58 -35.46 -13.93
CA SER A 134 -6.78 -34.06 -14.29
C SER A 134 -7.56 -33.31 -13.22
N VAL A 135 -7.11 -32.11 -12.88
CA VAL A 135 -7.78 -31.20 -11.95
C VAL A 135 -7.98 -29.84 -12.62
N THR A 136 -9.19 -29.29 -12.49
CA THR A 136 -9.51 -27.94 -12.93
C THR A 136 -9.85 -27.09 -11.72
N LYS A 137 -9.23 -25.91 -11.62
CA LYS A 137 -9.53 -24.91 -10.59
C LYS A 137 -9.86 -23.59 -11.27
N THR A 138 -10.98 -23.00 -10.91
CA THR A 138 -11.40 -21.69 -11.43
C THR A 138 -11.30 -20.66 -10.31
N LEU A 139 -10.58 -19.56 -10.57
CA LEU A 139 -10.53 -18.39 -9.69
C LEU A 139 -11.26 -17.23 -10.36
N VAL A 140 -12.12 -16.55 -9.60
CA VAL A 140 -12.94 -15.43 -10.05
C VAL A 140 -12.41 -14.16 -9.40
N ILE A 141 -12.16 -13.14 -10.20
CA ILE A 141 -11.62 -11.85 -9.76
C ILE A 141 -12.58 -10.75 -10.25
N ASN A 142 -13.13 -9.98 -9.32
CA ASN A 142 -13.98 -8.84 -9.64
C ASN A 142 -13.13 -7.57 -9.58
N LEU A 143 -12.81 -7.01 -10.74
CA LEU A 143 -11.99 -5.82 -10.85
C LEU A 143 -12.88 -4.58 -10.95
N VAL A 144 -12.65 -3.61 -10.06
CA VAL A 144 -13.26 -2.29 -10.08
C VAL A 144 -12.18 -1.26 -10.33
N VAL A 145 -12.30 -0.52 -11.43
CA VAL A 145 -11.36 0.55 -11.76
C VAL A 145 -11.87 1.87 -11.17
N ARG A 146 -11.02 2.58 -10.45
CA ARG A 146 -11.27 3.91 -9.88
C ARG A 146 -10.26 4.91 -10.41
N GLU A 147 -10.64 6.18 -10.43
CA GLU A 147 -9.69 7.27 -10.64
C GLU A 147 -8.83 7.46 -9.38
N GLU A 148 -7.66 8.07 -9.55
CA GLU A 148 -6.82 8.42 -8.40
C GLU A 148 -7.58 9.32 -7.42
N GLU A 149 -7.50 9.01 -6.13
CA GLU A 149 -8.10 9.80 -5.05
C GLU A 149 -7.30 11.10 -4.78
N ILE A 150 -7.01 11.89 -5.81
CA ILE A 150 -6.30 13.18 -5.71
C ILE A 150 -7.11 14.16 -4.84
N MET A 151 -8.44 14.08 -4.90
CA MET A 151 -9.35 14.94 -4.13
C MET A 151 -9.19 14.79 -2.62
N MET A 152 -8.87 13.60 -2.11
CA MET A 152 -8.65 13.40 -0.68
C MET A 152 -7.41 14.16 -0.22
N TYR A 153 -6.30 14.04 -0.95
CA TYR A 153 -5.05 14.72 -0.62
C TYR A 153 -5.15 16.25 -0.73
N VAL A 154 -5.83 16.75 -1.76
CA VAL A 154 -6.05 18.20 -1.93
C VAL A 154 -6.84 18.77 -0.74
N LEU A 155 -7.90 18.08 -0.30
CA LEU A 155 -8.67 18.49 0.87
C LEU A 155 -7.84 18.44 2.15
N LEU A 156 -7.04 17.39 2.35
CA LEU A 156 -6.15 17.29 3.52
C LEU A 156 -5.12 18.43 3.56
N VAL A 157 -4.49 18.75 2.43
CA VAL A 157 -3.51 19.86 2.34
C VAL A 157 -4.19 21.21 2.58
N PHE A 158 -5.38 21.42 2.04
CA PHE A 158 -6.13 22.65 2.27
C PHE A 158 -6.52 22.82 3.75
N LEU A 159 -7.10 21.78 4.36
CA LEU A 159 -7.51 21.81 5.77
C LEU A 159 -6.32 22.00 6.70
N THR A 160 -5.19 21.34 6.44
CA THR A 160 -3.96 21.50 7.25
C THR A 160 -3.38 22.92 7.11
N CYS A 161 -3.34 23.49 5.90
CA CYS A 161 -2.89 24.86 5.70
C CYS A 161 -3.80 25.87 6.42
N TRP A 162 -5.12 25.70 6.32
CA TRP A 162 -6.10 26.52 7.03
C TRP A 162 -5.89 26.49 8.56
N LEU A 163 -5.73 25.29 9.13
CA LEU A 163 -5.46 25.12 10.55
C LEU A 163 -4.15 25.79 10.98
N LEU A 164 -3.09 25.71 10.17
CA LEU A 164 -1.82 26.39 10.47
C LEU A 164 -1.97 27.91 10.46
N VAL A 165 -2.74 28.46 9.52
CA VAL A 165 -3.04 29.90 9.48
C VAL A 165 -3.78 30.34 10.74
N GLU A 166 -4.82 29.61 11.15
CA GLU A 166 -5.56 29.89 12.38
C GLU A 166 -4.68 29.78 13.63
N MET A 167 -3.82 28.76 13.70
CA MET A 167 -2.88 28.58 14.80
C MET A 167 -1.88 29.75 14.90
N VAL A 168 -1.29 30.18 13.77
CA VAL A 168 -0.36 31.32 13.75
C VAL A 168 -1.09 32.63 14.08
N TYR A 169 -2.31 32.81 13.57
CA TYR A 169 -3.13 33.98 13.86
C TYR A 169 -3.48 34.07 15.35
N CYS A 170 -3.97 32.98 15.93
CA CYS A 170 -4.28 32.90 17.36
C CYS A 170 -3.03 33.12 18.22
N TYR A 171 -1.90 32.51 17.86
CA TYR A 171 -0.63 32.70 18.54
C TYR A 171 -0.18 34.18 18.52
N ARG A 172 -0.23 34.83 17.36
CA ARG A 172 0.11 36.26 17.22
C ARG A 172 -0.86 37.17 17.96
N LYS A 173 -2.14 36.82 18.01
CA LYS A 173 -3.15 37.60 18.73
C LYS A 173 -2.95 37.49 20.24
N ILE A 174 -2.71 36.29 20.76
CA ILE A 174 -2.50 36.03 22.18
C ILE A 174 -1.20 36.68 22.66
N SER A 175 -0.10 36.53 21.92
CA SER A 175 1.18 37.17 22.27
C SER A 175 1.05 38.69 22.39
N LYS A 176 0.36 39.35 21.44
CA LYS A 176 0.09 40.79 21.55
C LYS A 176 -0.76 41.18 22.77
N SER A 177 -1.76 40.36 23.13
CA SER A 177 -2.55 40.63 24.34
C SER A 177 -1.77 40.37 25.63
N ASP A 178 -0.83 39.43 25.62
CA ASP A 178 0.01 39.09 26.77
C ASP A 178 1.04 40.21 27.05
N GLU A 179 1.69 40.73 26.00
CA GLU A 179 2.54 41.94 26.09
C GLU A 179 1.78 43.13 26.68
N GLN A 180 0.55 43.37 26.22
CA GLN A 180 -0.28 44.47 26.71
C GLN A 180 -0.74 44.27 28.17
N ALA A 181 -1.05 43.03 28.58
CA ALA A 181 -1.40 42.71 29.96
C ALA A 181 -0.20 42.92 30.90
N GLN A 182 0.99 42.55 30.46
CA GLN A 182 2.23 42.73 31.21
C GLN A 182 2.60 44.20 31.36
N ASP A 183 2.52 45.01 30.29
CA ASP A 183 2.75 46.47 30.33
C ASP A 183 1.76 47.19 31.25
N THR A 184 0.50 46.76 31.23
CA THR A 184 -0.54 47.32 32.10
C THR A 184 -0.22 47.01 33.57
N ALA A 185 0.17 45.77 33.89
CA ALA A 185 0.55 45.37 35.24
C ALA A 185 1.83 46.07 35.75
N THR A 186 2.85 46.26 34.91
CA THR A 186 4.06 47.03 35.28
C THR A 186 3.78 48.51 35.46
N ASN A 187 2.85 49.11 34.71
CA ASN A 187 2.46 50.52 34.90
C ASN A 187 1.80 50.76 36.28
N TYR A 188 1.00 49.81 36.77
CA TYR A 188 0.42 49.87 38.12
C TYR A 188 1.44 49.63 39.25
N LEU A 189 2.57 49.00 38.95
CA LEU A 189 3.63 48.72 39.92
C LEU A 189 4.78 49.77 39.90
N ALA A 190 4.77 50.70 38.94
CA ALA A 190 5.72 51.79 38.89
C ALA A 190 5.40 52.84 39.97
N ILE A 191 6.09 52.74 41.11
CA ILE A 191 6.09 53.75 42.18
C ILE A 191 6.77 55.03 41.64
N PRO A 192 6.12 56.21 41.65
CA PRO A 192 6.78 57.44 41.23
C PRO A 192 7.86 57.82 42.25
N SER A 193 9.11 57.85 41.82
CA SER A 193 10.24 58.29 42.62
C SER A 193 10.20 59.82 42.82
N GLY A 194 9.80 60.23 44.02
CA GLY A 194 10.34 61.39 44.76
C GLY A 194 10.27 62.77 44.10
N ASN A 195 9.24 63.55 44.45
CA ASN A 195 9.36 65.01 44.47
C ASN A 195 9.83 65.44 45.87
N LYS A 196 11.12 65.71 46.01
CA LYS A 196 11.70 66.40 47.17
C LYS A 196 12.67 67.39 46.55
N ASP A 197 12.32 68.68 46.56
CA ASP A 197 13.24 69.80 46.72
C ASP A 197 12.49 71.14 46.78
N ASN A 198 12.92 71.96 47.75
CA ASN A 198 12.65 73.39 47.97
C ASN A 198 11.38 73.80 48.73
N LEU A 199 11.41 73.60 50.05
CA LEU A 199 10.71 74.48 51.01
C LEU A 199 11.63 75.68 51.31
N GLY A 200 11.30 76.86 50.78
CA GLY A 200 12.03 78.10 51.05
C GLY A 200 11.72 78.66 52.45
N VAL A 201 12.77 79.03 53.18
CA VAL A 201 12.69 79.83 54.41
C VAL A 201 13.14 81.26 54.08
N PRO A 202 12.37 82.31 54.42
CA PRO A 202 12.88 83.67 54.45
C PRO A 202 13.06 84.15 55.91
N VAL A 203 14.19 84.80 56.20
CA VAL A 203 14.42 85.60 57.42
C VAL A 203 15.11 86.91 57.02
N THR A 204 14.56 88.02 57.53
CA THR A 204 15.04 89.44 57.61
C THR A 204 15.25 90.18 56.28
N GLU A 205 14.88 91.45 56.11
CA GLU A 205 14.68 92.61 57.02
C GLU A 205 13.22 93.02 57.28
#